data_AF-T1DTX8-F1
#
_entry.id   AF-T1DTX8-F1
#
_cell.length_a   1.000
_cell.length_b   1.000
_cell.length_c   1.000
_cell.angle_alpha   90.00
_cell.angle_beta   90.00
_cell.angle_gamma   90.00
#
_symmetry.space_group_name_H-M   'P 1'
#
loop_
_entity.id
_entity.type
_entity.pdbx_description
1 polymer ?
#
loop_
_entity_poly.entity_id
_entity_poly.type
_entity_poly.pdbx_seq_one_letter_code
_entity_poly.pdbx_strand_id
1 'polypeptide(L)'
;LTANLHMYNRELSLTVAPTSDYFRSSYDVPSIAQNVDYISIQAFDLHAFWSGRTGHQAPMHPRGDEITSYEAEQNTDSIVSAWLTSGAPAAKLLLGVTANVNTIKLLSASENGVGARTAGRGKGGPYTLTEGLLSYLELCEAKAKDGWVPILDRTQMAYYVIAGDQWMTYDDPRIMEQKASYIVSRGLGGMALFNAENDDVRNNCRGGSYPLLRSINQGLSRKIEGDEALSTSTTTTTTTTPRPVTTPTTRVTTTTTRVTIPITTTKAPTTAAVTFPQFCPDNGYYVDPSNCGVYYRCIPKGVFVSVWKYTCSQGLYFNTIKLLCDNPANVRC
;
A
#
# COMPACT_ATOMS: atom_id res chain seq x y z
N LEU A 1 -1.25 -4.18 30.00
CA LEU A 1 -0.32 -4.38 28.87
C LEU A 1 0.55 -3.15 28.66
N THR A 2 -0.05 -1.97 28.50
CA THR A 2 0.60 -0.67 28.24
C THR A 2 1.72 -0.31 29.22
N ALA A 3 1.45 -0.37 30.53
CA ALA A 3 2.46 -0.05 31.54
C ALA A 3 3.75 -0.88 31.38
N ASN A 4 3.64 -2.16 31.05
CA ASN A 4 4.78 -3.02 30.80
C ASN A 4 5.49 -2.66 29.48
N LEU A 5 4.76 -2.30 28.43
CA LEU A 5 5.34 -1.93 27.13
C LEU A 5 6.10 -0.61 27.22
N HIS A 6 5.55 0.39 27.92
CA HIS A 6 6.21 1.69 28.12
C HIS A 6 7.50 1.58 28.93
N MET A 7 7.60 0.65 29.89
CA MET A 7 8.88 0.36 30.58
C MET A 7 10.01 -0.06 29.63
N TYR A 8 9.68 -0.63 28.46
CA TYR A 8 10.64 -1.01 27.44
C TYR A 8 10.65 -0.06 26.23
N ASN A 9 10.06 1.13 26.36
CA ASN A 9 9.93 2.10 25.26
C ASN A 9 9.28 1.45 24.00
N ARG A 10 8.15 0.77 24.20
CA ARG A 10 7.33 0.16 23.15
C ARG A 10 5.96 0.81 23.10
N GLU A 11 5.45 1.01 21.89
CA GLU A 11 4.10 1.53 21.66
C GLU A 11 3.06 0.40 21.64
N LEU A 12 1.83 0.73 22.03
CA LEU A 12 0.64 -0.09 21.90
C LEU A 12 -0.41 0.65 21.09
N SER A 13 -0.73 0.14 19.90
CA SER A 13 -1.84 0.61 19.08
C SER A 13 -2.93 -0.44 18.97
N LEU A 14 -4.18 0.00 18.81
CA LEU A 14 -5.32 -0.86 18.50
C LEU A 14 -5.92 -0.50 17.15
N THR A 15 -6.33 -1.49 16.37
CA THR A 15 -7.14 -1.29 15.16
C THR A 15 -8.57 -1.72 15.44
N VAL A 16 -9.54 -0.88 15.09
CA VAL A 16 -10.94 -1.01 15.52
C VAL A 16 -11.90 -0.97 14.34
N ALA A 17 -13.02 -1.68 14.47
CA ALA A 17 -14.08 -1.69 13.47
C ALA A 17 -14.79 -0.32 13.42
N PRO A 18 -15.28 0.09 12.23
CA PRO A 18 -15.83 1.43 12.04
C PRO A 18 -17.29 1.59 12.50
N THR A 19 -18.12 0.57 12.36
CA THR A 19 -19.59 0.74 12.41
C THR A 19 -20.14 0.79 13.83
N SER A 20 -21.26 1.50 14.00
CA SER A 20 -21.93 1.72 15.28
C SER A 20 -22.32 0.42 15.99
N ASP A 21 -22.63 -0.63 15.24
CA ASP A 21 -22.97 -1.96 15.76
C ASP A 21 -21.83 -2.58 16.59
N TYR A 22 -20.59 -2.52 16.08
CA TYR A 22 -19.42 -2.97 16.82
C TYR A 22 -18.99 -1.95 17.86
N PHE A 23 -19.02 -0.67 17.49
CA PHE A 23 -18.54 0.42 18.33
C PHE A 23 -19.22 0.46 19.70
N ARG A 24 -20.55 0.39 19.74
CA ARG A 24 -21.33 0.49 20.99
C ARG A 24 -21.27 -0.78 21.84
N SER A 25 -21.05 -1.94 21.22
CA SER A 25 -21.09 -3.24 21.90
C SER A 25 -19.71 -3.74 22.34
N SER A 26 -18.64 -3.28 21.68
CA SER A 26 -17.30 -3.89 21.80
C SER A 26 -16.25 -2.99 22.44
N TYR A 27 -16.45 -1.66 22.48
CA TYR A 27 -15.41 -0.71 22.87
C TYR A 27 -15.83 0.23 23.99
N ASP A 28 -15.16 0.11 25.14
CA ASP A 28 -15.12 1.18 26.14
C ASP A 28 -14.08 2.21 25.68
N VAL A 29 -14.54 3.22 24.94
CA VAL A 29 -13.68 4.21 24.27
C VAL A 29 -12.79 4.98 25.27
N PRO A 30 -13.30 5.54 26.38
CA PRO A 30 -12.45 6.19 27.38
C PRO A 30 -11.36 5.27 27.92
N SER A 31 -11.72 4.04 28.29
CA SER A 31 -10.74 3.08 28.83
C SER A 31 -9.69 2.69 27.80
N ILE A 32 -10.07 2.45 26.53
CA ILE A 32 -9.13 2.15 25.45
C ILE A 32 -8.18 3.34 25.24
N ALA A 33 -8.73 4.55 25.09
CA ALA A 33 -7.94 5.75 24.80
C ALA A 33 -6.92 6.10 25.89
N GLN A 34 -7.20 5.77 27.15
CA GLN A 34 -6.23 5.92 28.25
C GLN A 34 -5.06 4.93 28.14
N ASN A 35 -5.29 3.76 27.57
CA ASN A 35 -4.35 2.65 27.58
C ASN A 35 -3.59 2.45 26.26
N VAL A 36 -3.99 3.04 25.15
CA VAL A 36 -3.25 2.90 23.88
C VAL A 36 -2.59 4.22 23.48
N ASP A 37 -1.50 4.12 22.74
CA ASP A 37 -0.84 5.29 22.15
C ASP A 37 -1.66 5.80 20.95
N TYR A 38 -2.15 4.89 20.11
CA TYR A 38 -2.95 5.21 18.92
C TYR A 38 -4.11 4.23 18.72
N ILE A 39 -5.21 4.73 18.15
CA ILE A 39 -6.39 3.96 17.71
C ILE A 39 -6.53 4.15 16.20
N SER A 40 -6.34 3.09 15.43
CA SER A 40 -6.57 3.08 13.99
C SER A 40 -8.00 2.65 13.67
N ILE A 41 -8.83 3.58 13.22
CA ILE A 41 -10.23 3.31 12.88
C ILE A 41 -10.31 2.83 11.44
N GLN A 42 -10.71 1.59 11.17
CA GLN A 42 -10.85 1.08 9.80
C GLN A 42 -12.08 1.66 9.10
N ALA A 43 -12.07 2.94 8.71
CA ALA A 43 -13.19 3.62 8.06
C ALA A 43 -13.34 3.28 6.56
N PHE A 44 -13.28 1.99 6.25
CA PHE A 44 -13.48 1.40 4.93
C PHE A 44 -14.23 0.07 5.05
N ASP A 45 -14.53 -0.59 3.92
CA ASP A 45 -15.45 -1.74 3.84
C ASP A 45 -16.86 -1.43 4.37
N LEU A 46 -17.30 -0.17 4.26
CA LEU A 46 -18.65 0.27 4.67
C LEU A 46 -19.73 -0.23 3.69
N HIS A 47 -19.38 -0.28 2.40
CA HIS A 47 -20.16 -0.96 1.36
C HIS A 47 -19.29 -1.88 0.53
N ALA A 48 -19.82 -3.07 0.23
CA ALA A 48 -19.17 -4.09 -0.58
C ALA A 48 -20.21 -5.05 -1.16
N PHE A 49 -19.79 -6.24 -1.60
CA PHE A 49 -20.67 -7.22 -2.22
C PHE A 49 -21.80 -7.73 -1.31
N TRP A 50 -21.64 -7.67 0.03
CA TRP A 50 -22.67 -8.10 0.98
C TRP A 50 -23.79 -7.07 1.17
N SER A 51 -23.64 -5.84 0.66
CA SER A 51 -24.65 -4.80 0.79
C SER A 51 -25.89 -5.05 -0.08
N GLY A 52 -25.82 -5.97 -1.05
CA GLY A 52 -26.90 -6.24 -2.01
C GLY A 52 -27.14 -5.13 -3.05
N ARG A 53 -26.48 -3.98 -2.86
CA ARG A 53 -26.49 -2.82 -3.75
C ARG A 53 -25.09 -2.23 -3.87
N THR A 54 -24.81 -1.49 -4.95
CA THR A 54 -23.55 -0.76 -5.11
C THR A 54 -23.48 0.38 -4.10
N GLY A 55 -22.28 0.65 -3.59
CA GLY A 55 -22.00 1.70 -2.62
C GLY A 55 -20.50 1.88 -2.49
N HIS A 56 -20.08 3.08 -2.11
CA HIS A 56 -18.65 3.36 -1.94
C HIS A 56 -18.09 2.63 -0.71
N GLN A 57 -16.88 2.07 -0.80
CA GLN A 57 -16.33 1.32 0.34
C GLN A 57 -15.88 2.22 1.50
N ALA A 58 -15.55 3.48 1.20
CA ALA A 58 -15.06 4.45 2.18
C ALA A 58 -15.60 5.87 1.89
N PRO A 59 -16.93 6.08 1.83
CA PRO A 59 -17.50 7.40 1.60
C PRO A 59 -17.10 8.38 2.72
N MET A 60 -16.88 9.64 2.35
CA MET A 60 -16.58 10.71 3.29
C MET A 60 -17.83 11.15 4.06
N HIS A 61 -18.96 11.23 3.35
CA HIS A 61 -20.24 11.77 3.81
C HIS A 61 -21.39 10.89 3.32
N PRO A 62 -22.58 10.98 3.97
CA PRO A 62 -23.75 10.28 3.49
C PRO A 62 -24.33 10.94 2.24
N ARG A 63 -25.15 10.19 1.50
CA ARG A 63 -25.97 10.72 0.40
C ARG A 63 -27.33 11.18 0.90
N GLY A 64 -27.98 12.03 0.10
CA GLY A 64 -29.32 12.53 0.43
C GLY A 64 -30.43 11.45 0.43
N ASP A 65 -30.18 10.29 -0.18
CA ASP A 65 -31.10 9.13 -0.22
C ASP A 65 -30.82 8.09 0.88
N GLU A 66 -29.78 8.28 1.70
CA GLU A 66 -29.47 7.44 2.87
C GLU A 66 -30.27 7.93 4.09
N ILE A 67 -31.55 7.53 4.14
CA ILE A 67 -32.53 8.08 5.10
C ILE A 67 -32.59 7.33 6.44
N THR A 68 -32.07 6.10 6.51
CA THR A 68 -32.04 5.38 7.79
C THR A 68 -30.84 5.83 8.63
N SER A 69 -30.98 5.81 9.96
CA SER A 69 -29.87 6.15 10.86
C SER A 69 -28.65 5.26 10.62
N TYR A 70 -28.89 3.97 10.32
CA TYR A 70 -27.83 3.04 9.99
C TYR A 70 -27.05 3.45 8.74
N GLU A 71 -27.74 3.76 7.64
CA GLU A 71 -27.11 4.13 6.37
C GLU A 71 -26.39 5.49 6.47
N ALA A 72 -27.03 6.47 7.11
CA ALA A 72 -26.44 7.80 7.32
C ALA A 72 -25.18 7.78 8.22
N GLU A 73 -24.95 6.68 8.95
CA GLU A 73 -23.74 6.47 9.78
C GLU A 73 -22.62 5.73 9.04
N GLN A 74 -22.86 5.15 7.84
CA GLN A 74 -21.86 4.41 7.07
C GLN A 74 -20.91 5.33 6.28
N ASN A 75 -20.30 6.30 6.94
CA ASN A 75 -19.32 7.19 6.33
C ASN A 75 -18.24 7.67 7.31
N THR A 76 -17.11 8.10 6.74
CA THR A 76 -15.91 8.52 7.46
C THR A 76 -16.23 9.59 8.52
N ASP A 77 -17.01 10.62 8.17
CA ASP A 77 -17.28 11.72 9.08
C ASP A 77 -18.13 11.32 10.28
N SER A 78 -19.18 10.52 10.04
CA SER A 78 -20.02 9.96 11.11
C SER A 78 -19.21 9.07 12.05
N ILE A 79 -18.36 8.19 11.50
CA ILE A 79 -17.51 7.27 12.28
C ILE A 79 -16.51 8.04 13.15
N VAL A 80 -15.76 8.98 12.58
CA VAL A 80 -14.79 9.80 13.32
C VAL A 80 -15.49 10.61 14.41
N SER A 81 -16.65 11.20 14.10
CA SER A 81 -17.43 11.97 15.05
C SER A 81 -17.94 11.11 16.22
N ALA A 82 -18.31 9.85 15.98
CA ALA A 82 -18.72 8.93 17.03
C ALA A 82 -17.58 8.61 18.02
N TRP A 83 -16.36 8.38 17.52
CA TRP A 83 -15.17 8.14 18.36
C TRP A 83 -14.83 9.36 19.22
N LEU A 84 -14.85 10.56 18.62
CA LEU A 84 -14.59 11.81 19.33
C LEU A 84 -15.64 12.09 20.41
N THR A 85 -16.93 11.96 20.08
CA THR A 85 -18.03 12.22 21.03
C THR A 85 -18.09 11.20 22.16
N SER A 86 -17.52 10.02 21.95
CA SER A 86 -17.39 8.98 22.98
C SER A 86 -16.13 9.12 23.85
N GLY A 87 -15.35 10.20 23.66
CA GLY A 87 -14.25 10.58 24.55
C GLY A 87 -12.85 10.18 24.08
N ALA A 88 -12.69 9.71 22.84
CA ALA A 88 -11.34 9.49 22.29
C ALA A 88 -10.64 10.83 22.02
N PRO A 89 -9.40 11.04 22.51
CA PRO A 89 -8.61 12.20 22.16
C PRO A 89 -8.29 12.20 20.66
N ALA A 90 -8.61 13.30 19.97
CA ALA A 90 -8.39 13.44 18.52
C ALA A 90 -6.95 13.07 18.10
N ALA A 91 -5.95 13.55 18.84
CA ALA A 91 -4.54 13.30 18.59
C ALA A 91 -4.11 11.81 18.67
N LYS A 92 -4.94 10.94 19.26
CA LYS A 92 -4.70 9.48 19.30
C LYS A 92 -5.44 8.73 18.18
N LEU A 93 -6.35 9.36 17.45
CA LEU A 93 -7.12 8.72 16.40
C LEU A 93 -6.38 8.78 15.06
N LEU A 94 -6.17 7.63 14.44
CA LEU A 94 -5.67 7.49 13.08
C LEU A 94 -6.84 7.07 12.19
N LEU A 95 -7.07 7.80 11.10
CA LEU A 95 -8.04 7.40 10.10
C LEU A 95 -7.46 6.26 9.25
N GLY A 96 -8.08 5.09 9.34
CA GLY A 96 -7.81 3.98 8.43
C GLY A 96 -8.38 4.27 7.04
N VAL A 97 -7.54 4.16 6.03
CA VAL A 97 -7.90 4.21 4.61
C VAL A 97 -7.37 2.97 3.91
N THR A 98 -7.83 2.72 2.68
CA THR A 98 -7.52 1.47 2.00
C THR A 98 -6.97 1.65 0.59
N ALA A 99 -5.99 0.82 0.22
CA ALA A 99 -5.52 0.65 -1.16
C ALA A 99 -6.27 -0.47 -1.89
N ASN A 100 -7.25 -1.10 -1.22
CA ASN A 100 -8.12 -2.08 -1.84
C ASN A 100 -9.20 -1.40 -2.69
N VAL A 101 -9.71 -2.16 -3.63
CA VAL A 101 -10.82 -1.81 -4.51
C VAL A 101 -11.86 -2.89 -4.33
N ASN A 102 -13.03 -2.53 -3.80
CA ASN A 102 -14.14 -3.47 -3.72
C ASN A 102 -14.80 -3.60 -5.10
N THR A 103 -14.84 -4.84 -5.60
CA THR A 103 -15.49 -5.18 -6.86
C THR A 103 -16.82 -5.85 -6.60
N ILE A 104 -17.85 -5.39 -7.30
CA ILE A 104 -19.24 -5.79 -7.07
C ILE A 104 -19.83 -6.15 -8.42
N LYS A 105 -20.47 -7.31 -8.49
CA LYS A 105 -21.17 -7.72 -9.71
C LYS A 105 -22.55 -7.08 -9.74
N LEU A 106 -22.84 -6.32 -10.79
CA LEU A 106 -24.16 -5.76 -11.04
C LEU A 106 -25.16 -6.86 -11.37
N LEU A 107 -26.41 -6.67 -10.93
CA LEU A 107 -27.50 -7.54 -11.37
C LEU A 107 -27.88 -7.26 -12.83
N SER A 108 -27.83 -5.98 -13.23
CA SER A 108 -28.00 -5.53 -14.61
C SER A 108 -26.96 -4.47 -14.95
N ALA A 109 -26.26 -4.60 -16.08
CA ALA A 109 -25.29 -3.60 -16.53
C ALA A 109 -25.93 -2.24 -16.88
N SER A 110 -27.25 -2.21 -17.14
CA SER A 110 -28.00 -0.97 -17.39
C SER A 110 -28.26 -0.17 -16.11
N GLU A 111 -28.19 -0.80 -14.93
CA GLU A 111 -28.34 -0.17 -13.62
C GLU A 111 -26.96 -0.16 -12.95
N ASN A 112 -26.24 0.96 -13.08
CA ASN A 112 -24.80 1.00 -12.76
C ASN A 112 -24.38 2.23 -11.93
N GLY A 113 -25.33 3.04 -11.48
CA GLY A 113 -25.09 4.08 -10.49
C GLY A 113 -24.85 3.51 -9.10
N VAL A 114 -24.53 4.38 -8.14
CA VAL A 114 -24.54 4.06 -6.71
C VAL A 114 -25.98 3.69 -6.29
N GLY A 115 -26.13 2.65 -5.47
CA GLY A 115 -27.43 2.11 -5.05
C GLY A 115 -28.04 1.08 -6.01
N ALA A 116 -27.39 0.77 -7.14
CA ALA A 116 -27.86 -0.22 -8.11
C ALA A 116 -27.82 -1.64 -7.53
N ARG A 117 -28.73 -2.51 -7.97
CA ARG A 117 -28.84 -3.90 -7.48
C ARG A 117 -27.66 -4.75 -7.92
N THR A 118 -27.25 -5.68 -7.05
CA THR A 118 -26.04 -6.49 -7.25
C THR A 118 -26.34 -7.99 -7.22
N ALA A 119 -25.45 -8.78 -7.80
CA ALA A 119 -25.47 -10.24 -7.84
C ALA A 119 -24.35 -10.88 -6.99
N GLY A 120 -23.69 -10.09 -6.13
CA GLY A 120 -22.63 -10.55 -5.23
C GLY A 120 -21.24 -10.06 -5.63
N ARG A 121 -20.22 -10.90 -5.38
CA ARG A 121 -18.81 -10.56 -5.56
C ARG A 121 -18.50 -10.27 -7.02
N GLY A 122 -17.75 -9.19 -7.27
CA GLY A 122 -17.15 -8.94 -8.57
C GLY A 122 -15.96 -9.88 -8.83
N LYS A 123 -15.41 -9.79 -10.04
CA LYS A 123 -14.24 -10.56 -10.45
C LYS A 123 -13.01 -10.13 -9.64
N GLY A 124 -12.20 -11.11 -9.27
CA GLY A 124 -10.88 -10.86 -8.67
C GLY A 124 -9.85 -10.49 -9.74
N GLY A 125 -8.76 -9.89 -9.27
CA GLY A 125 -7.68 -9.43 -10.13
C GLY A 125 -6.61 -10.49 -10.39
N PRO A 126 -5.67 -10.23 -11.31
CA PRO A 126 -4.62 -11.16 -11.69
C PRO A 126 -3.56 -11.44 -10.59
N TYR A 127 -3.45 -10.59 -9.58
CA TYR A 127 -2.48 -10.67 -8.48
C TYR A 127 -3.16 -10.99 -7.14
N THR A 128 -4.27 -10.34 -6.82
CA THR A 128 -5.02 -10.55 -5.57
C THR A 128 -5.81 -11.85 -5.58
N LEU A 129 -6.22 -12.33 -6.77
CA LEU A 129 -6.88 -13.62 -7.01
C LEU A 129 -8.13 -13.87 -6.14
N THR A 130 -8.73 -12.81 -5.59
CA THR A 130 -9.83 -12.89 -4.63
C THR A 130 -11.07 -12.23 -5.21
N GLU A 131 -12.16 -12.97 -5.34
CA GLU A 131 -13.43 -12.41 -5.80
C GLU A 131 -13.95 -11.33 -4.85
N GLY A 132 -14.36 -10.20 -5.44
CA GLY A 132 -14.79 -9.01 -4.72
C GLY A 132 -13.68 -8.00 -4.42
N LEU A 133 -12.43 -8.29 -4.81
CA LEU A 133 -11.27 -7.48 -4.45
C LEU A 133 -10.34 -7.27 -5.65
N LEU A 134 -9.86 -6.03 -5.81
CA LEU A 134 -8.62 -5.70 -6.51
C LEU A 134 -7.72 -4.89 -5.58
N SER A 135 -6.42 -4.90 -5.87
CA SER A 135 -5.50 -3.86 -5.45
C SER A 135 -5.69 -2.60 -6.29
N TYR A 136 -5.29 -1.44 -5.76
CA TYR A 136 -5.23 -0.20 -6.54
C TYR A 136 -4.34 -0.36 -7.78
N LEU A 137 -3.23 -1.10 -7.67
CA LEU A 137 -2.37 -1.45 -8.79
C LEU A 137 -3.13 -2.17 -9.92
N GLU A 138 -3.86 -3.25 -9.60
CA GLU A 138 -4.61 -4.00 -10.61
C GLU A 138 -5.68 -3.14 -11.29
N LEU A 139 -6.35 -2.29 -10.51
CA LEU A 139 -7.32 -1.37 -11.06
C LEU A 139 -6.67 -0.35 -12.00
N CYS A 140 -5.53 0.24 -11.62
CA CYS A 140 -4.88 1.25 -12.45
C CYS A 140 -4.30 0.65 -13.74
N GLU A 141 -3.73 -0.55 -13.69
CA GLU A 141 -3.29 -1.29 -14.88
C GLU A 141 -4.47 -1.63 -15.81
N ALA A 142 -5.58 -2.13 -15.26
CA ALA A 142 -6.77 -2.46 -16.03
C ALA A 142 -7.38 -1.21 -16.68
N LYS A 143 -7.50 -0.10 -15.95
CA LYS A 143 -7.97 1.18 -16.51
C LYS A 143 -7.10 1.67 -17.66
N ALA A 144 -5.78 1.59 -17.51
CA ALA A 144 -4.84 2.03 -18.54
C ALA A 144 -4.89 1.14 -19.79
N LYS A 145 -5.07 -0.17 -19.60
CA LYS A 145 -5.14 -1.16 -20.68
C LYS A 145 -6.46 -1.10 -21.45
N ASP A 146 -7.58 -1.07 -20.74
CA ASP A 146 -8.91 -1.26 -21.30
C ASP A 146 -9.69 0.07 -21.47
N GLY A 147 -9.09 1.19 -21.09
CA GLY A 147 -9.64 2.53 -21.30
C GLY A 147 -10.84 2.87 -20.39
N TRP A 148 -10.94 2.25 -19.23
CA TRP A 148 -12.07 2.47 -18.32
C TRP A 148 -12.04 3.87 -17.71
N VAL A 149 -13.18 4.56 -17.79
CA VAL A 149 -13.32 5.95 -17.32
C VAL A 149 -13.81 5.97 -15.87
N PRO A 150 -13.06 6.56 -14.93
CA PRO A 150 -13.49 6.68 -13.55
C PRO A 150 -14.59 7.74 -13.41
N ILE A 151 -15.56 7.47 -12.52
CA ILE A 151 -16.66 8.36 -12.18
C ILE A 151 -16.46 8.84 -10.75
N LEU A 152 -16.46 10.16 -10.56
CA LEU A 152 -16.36 10.81 -9.25
C LEU A 152 -17.77 11.00 -8.67
N ASP A 153 -18.04 10.40 -7.51
CA ASP A 153 -19.14 10.84 -6.65
C ASP A 153 -18.63 12.01 -5.79
N ARG A 154 -19.08 13.23 -6.11
CA ARG A 154 -18.68 14.45 -5.40
C ARG A 154 -19.32 14.57 -4.03
N THR A 155 -20.46 13.93 -3.81
CA THR A 155 -21.20 13.97 -2.54
C THR A 155 -20.47 13.11 -1.52
N GLN A 156 -20.11 11.89 -1.90
CA GLN A 156 -19.42 10.96 -1.02
C GLN A 156 -17.89 11.06 -1.10
N MET A 157 -17.35 11.89 -2.00
CA MET A 157 -15.92 12.09 -2.23
C MET A 157 -15.17 10.77 -2.45
N ALA A 158 -15.65 9.97 -3.39
CA ALA A 158 -15.05 8.68 -3.71
C ALA A 158 -15.22 8.39 -5.21
N TYR A 159 -14.37 7.51 -5.74
CA TYR A 159 -14.47 7.08 -7.13
C TYR A 159 -15.11 5.70 -7.25
N TYR A 160 -15.70 5.49 -8.42
CA TYR A 160 -15.98 4.14 -8.91
C TYR A 160 -15.70 4.05 -10.41
N VAL A 161 -15.60 2.83 -10.93
CA VAL A 161 -15.53 2.57 -12.36
C VAL A 161 -16.42 1.38 -12.71
N ILE A 162 -16.98 1.40 -13.92
CA ILE A 162 -17.85 0.36 -14.44
C ILE A 162 -17.16 -0.30 -15.62
N ALA A 163 -17.13 -1.65 -15.62
CA ALA A 163 -16.62 -2.45 -16.73
C ALA A 163 -17.57 -3.63 -16.98
N GLY A 164 -18.48 -3.49 -17.95
CA GLY A 164 -19.53 -4.48 -18.19
C GLY A 164 -20.47 -4.59 -16.98
N ASP A 165 -20.53 -5.76 -16.37
CA ASP A 165 -21.28 -6.03 -15.14
C ASP A 165 -20.45 -5.85 -13.86
N GLN A 166 -19.25 -5.29 -13.95
CA GLN A 166 -18.37 -5.03 -12.81
C GLN A 166 -18.48 -3.58 -12.38
N TRP A 167 -18.75 -3.36 -11.09
CA TRP A 167 -18.77 -2.05 -10.44
C TRP A 167 -17.70 -2.02 -9.37
N MET A 168 -16.74 -1.12 -9.47
CA MET A 168 -15.53 -1.12 -8.64
C MET A 168 -15.37 0.21 -7.95
N THR A 169 -15.44 0.26 -6.62
CA THR A 169 -15.25 1.48 -5.83
C THR A 169 -13.85 1.57 -5.26
N TYR A 170 -13.27 2.77 -5.24
CA TYR A 170 -11.92 3.01 -4.74
C TYR A 170 -11.70 4.49 -4.41
N ASP A 171 -10.63 4.77 -3.67
CA ASP A 171 -10.11 6.12 -3.48
C ASP A 171 -8.90 6.34 -4.41
N ASP A 172 -8.90 7.45 -5.15
CA ASP A 172 -7.74 7.86 -5.95
C ASP A 172 -6.79 8.75 -5.11
N PRO A 173 -5.60 9.07 -5.63
CA PRO A 173 -4.65 9.95 -4.95
C PRO A 173 -5.26 11.30 -4.51
N ARG A 174 -6.17 11.88 -5.28
CA ARG A 174 -6.83 13.15 -4.92
C ARG A 174 -7.79 12.98 -3.75
N ILE A 175 -8.55 11.89 -3.70
CA ILE A 175 -9.40 11.58 -2.53
C ILE A 175 -8.54 11.30 -1.30
N MET A 176 -7.42 10.60 -1.44
CA MET A 176 -6.49 10.35 -0.32
C MET A 176 -5.92 11.64 0.26
N GLU A 177 -5.52 12.59 -0.59
CA GLU A 177 -5.05 13.92 -0.17
C GLU A 177 -6.14 14.73 0.54
N GLN A 178 -7.38 14.65 0.06
CA GLN A 178 -8.53 15.31 0.69
C GLN A 178 -8.85 14.70 2.07
N LYS A 179 -8.83 13.37 2.20
CA LYS A 179 -8.98 12.68 3.49
C LYS A 179 -7.85 13.06 4.45
N ALA A 180 -6.62 13.17 3.96
CA ALA A 180 -5.49 13.67 4.75
C ALA A 180 -5.70 15.12 5.21
N SER A 181 -6.23 15.99 4.35
CA SER A 181 -6.59 17.36 4.72
C SER A 181 -7.69 17.41 5.80
N TYR A 182 -8.63 16.46 5.76
CA TYR A 182 -9.65 16.29 6.80
C TYR A 182 -9.04 15.90 8.16
N ILE A 183 -8.00 15.07 8.18
CA ILE A 183 -7.26 14.74 9.43
C ILE A 183 -6.73 16.01 10.09
N VAL A 184 -6.11 16.87 9.29
CA VAL A 184 -5.55 18.14 9.76
C VAL A 184 -6.66 19.05 10.29
N SER A 185 -7.77 19.20 9.56
CA SER A 185 -8.87 20.08 9.99
C SER A 185 -9.60 19.58 11.24
N ARG A 186 -9.57 18.27 11.50
CA ARG A 186 -10.18 17.63 12.68
C ARG A 186 -9.19 17.42 13.84
N GLY A 187 -7.92 17.78 13.67
CA GLY A 187 -6.88 17.60 14.68
C GLY A 187 -6.63 16.13 15.04
N LEU A 188 -6.84 15.22 14.09
CA LEU A 188 -6.61 13.79 14.30
C LEU A 188 -5.10 13.48 14.29
N GLY A 189 -4.72 12.35 14.89
CA GLY A 189 -3.32 11.94 15.03
C GLY A 189 -2.63 11.53 13.72
N GLY A 190 -3.39 11.19 12.67
CA GLY A 190 -2.84 10.79 11.38
C GLY A 190 -3.74 9.86 10.58
N MET A 191 -3.11 9.08 9.69
CA MET A 191 -3.79 8.07 8.87
C MET A 191 -3.03 6.74 8.91
N ALA A 192 -3.75 5.64 8.72
CA ALA A 192 -3.21 4.31 8.56
C ALA A 192 -3.68 3.71 7.23
N LEU A 193 -2.74 3.35 6.34
CA LEU A 193 -3.06 2.76 5.04
C LEU A 193 -3.12 1.24 5.14
N PHE A 194 -4.27 0.67 4.80
CA PHE A 194 -4.47 -0.77 4.63
C PHE A 194 -4.62 -1.11 3.14
N ASN A 195 -3.64 -1.63 2.46
CA ASN A 195 -2.31 -2.01 2.89
C ASN A 195 -1.31 -1.52 1.84
N ALA A 196 -0.06 -1.35 2.24
CA ALA A 196 0.93 -0.66 1.41
C ALA A 196 1.27 -1.44 0.12
N GLU A 197 1.12 -2.77 0.14
CA GLU A 197 1.40 -3.65 -1.00
C GLU A 197 0.39 -3.56 -2.14
N ASN A 198 -0.83 -3.10 -1.87
CA ASN A 198 -1.87 -2.95 -2.89
C ASN A 198 -1.84 -1.58 -3.59
N ASP A 199 -1.00 -0.65 -3.11
CA ASP A 199 -0.66 0.59 -3.82
C ASP A 199 0.23 0.29 -5.05
N ASP A 200 0.44 1.29 -5.92
CA ASP A 200 1.41 1.16 -7.03
C ASP A 200 2.86 1.34 -6.55
N VAL A 201 3.40 0.30 -5.91
CA VAL A 201 4.73 0.29 -5.32
C VAL A 201 5.84 0.64 -6.34
N ARG A 202 5.70 0.17 -7.58
CA ARG A 202 6.77 0.20 -8.58
C ARG A 202 6.57 1.25 -9.67
N ASN A 203 5.58 2.13 -9.53
CA ASN A 203 5.25 3.15 -10.53
C ASN A 203 4.86 2.52 -11.90
N ASN A 204 4.16 1.38 -11.88
CA ASN A 204 3.67 0.73 -13.09
C ASN A 204 2.63 1.61 -13.81
N CYS A 205 1.84 2.36 -13.05
CA CYS A 205 0.77 3.22 -13.54
C CYS A 205 1.22 4.67 -13.79
N ARG A 206 2.53 4.96 -13.75
CA ARG A 206 3.16 6.25 -14.07
C ARG A 206 2.71 7.42 -13.17
N GLY A 207 2.23 7.12 -11.96
CA GLY A 207 1.82 8.10 -10.94
C GLY A 207 2.88 8.40 -9.87
N GLY A 208 4.08 7.83 -10.00
CA GLY A 208 5.09 7.74 -8.95
C GLY A 208 4.93 6.45 -8.13
N SER A 209 5.98 6.04 -7.41
CA SER A 209 5.90 4.90 -6.49
C SER A 209 5.09 5.26 -5.24
N TYR A 210 4.19 4.38 -4.83
CA TYR A 210 3.26 4.58 -3.71
C TYR A 210 2.38 5.84 -3.86
N PRO A 211 1.65 6.01 -4.96
CA PRO A 211 0.89 7.24 -5.23
C PRO A 211 -0.16 7.53 -4.14
N LEU A 212 -0.85 6.51 -3.59
CA LEU A 212 -1.82 6.73 -2.52
C LEU A 212 -1.13 7.19 -1.23
N LEU A 213 -0.06 6.49 -0.81
CA LEU A 213 0.67 6.87 0.41
C LEU A 213 1.37 8.23 0.28
N ARG A 214 1.84 8.59 -0.92
CA ARG A 214 2.41 9.92 -1.19
C ARG A 214 1.36 11.00 -1.05
N SER A 215 0.17 10.81 -1.61
CA SER A 215 -0.94 11.77 -1.44
C SER A 215 -1.39 11.93 0.01
N ILE A 216 -1.36 10.85 0.80
CA ILE A 216 -1.57 10.94 2.25
C ILE A 216 -0.52 11.86 2.89
N ASN A 217 0.77 11.65 2.60
CA ASN A 217 1.84 12.48 3.16
C ASN A 217 1.74 13.94 2.70
N GLN A 218 1.38 14.19 1.44
CA GLN A 218 1.16 15.54 0.91
C GLN A 218 0.03 16.26 1.63
N GLY A 219 -1.14 15.63 1.78
CA GLY A 219 -2.28 16.23 2.49
C GLY A 219 -2.02 16.43 3.99
N LEU A 220 -1.15 15.61 4.61
CA LEU A 220 -0.66 15.81 5.97
C LEU A 220 0.48 16.84 6.07
N SER A 221 0.83 17.53 4.97
CA SER A 221 1.92 18.51 4.89
C SER A 221 3.29 17.94 5.33
N ARG A 222 3.52 16.64 5.10
CA ARG A 222 4.80 15.98 5.38
C ARG A 222 5.74 16.13 4.18
N LYS A 223 7.00 16.51 4.45
CA LYS A 223 8.04 16.51 3.41
C LYS A 223 8.31 15.09 2.95
N ILE A 224 8.26 14.86 1.64
CA ILE A 224 8.62 13.59 1.02
C ILE A 224 10.01 13.76 0.41
N GLU A 225 11.01 13.08 0.97
CA GLU A 225 12.37 13.08 0.41
C GLU A 225 12.38 12.38 -0.96
N GLY A 226 12.97 13.02 -1.98
CA GLY A 226 13.09 12.46 -3.34
C GLY A 226 12.11 13.00 -4.38
N ASP A 227 11.18 13.90 -4.03
CA ASP A 227 10.26 14.55 -5.00
C ASP A 227 10.86 15.76 -5.74
N GLU A 228 12.08 16.18 -5.39
CA GLU A 228 12.77 17.29 -6.09
C GLU A 228 13.14 16.95 -7.54
N ALA A 229 13.06 15.68 -7.96
CA ALA A 229 13.33 15.28 -9.34
C ALA A 229 12.13 15.41 -10.29
N LEU A 230 10.90 15.63 -9.79
CA LEU A 230 9.70 15.70 -10.63
C LEU A 230 9.13 17.12 -10.79
N SER A 231 9.67 18.10 -10.07
CA SER A 231 9.25 19.51 -10.14
C SER A 231 10.40 20.41 -10.60
N THR A 232 10.95 20.17 -11.79
CA THR A 232 11.72 21.20 -12.50
C THR A 232 11.81 20.92 -14.00
N SER A 233 10.82 21.42 -14.76
CA SER A 233 11.04 21.90 -16.13
C SER A 233 9.85 22.72 -16.62
N THR A 234 9.56 23.83 -15.96
CA THR A 234 8.87 24.95 -16.62
C THR A 234 9.95 25.82 -17.26
N THR A 235 10.53 25.34 -18.37
CA THR A 235 11.43 26.17 -19.16
C THR A 235 10.57 27.14 -19.97
N THR A 236 10.60 28.40 -19.57
CA THR A 236 10.07 29.52 -20.36
C THR A 236 10.80 29.57 -21.70
N THR A 237 10.11 29.19 -22.77
CA THR A 237 10.61 29.29 -24.14
C THR A 237 10.74 30.76 -24.52
N THR A 238 11.95 31.32 -24.42
CA THR A 238 12.30 32.58 -25.10
C THR A 238 12.89 32.23 -26.45
N THR A 239 12.13 32.55 -27.50
CA THR A 239 12.48 32.36 -28.90
C THR A 239 13.64 33.28 -29.27
N THR A 240 14.81 32.72 -29.59
CA THR A 240 15.86 33.45 -30.33
C THR A 240 16.38 32.62 -31.50
N THR A 241 16.43 33.30 -32.64
CA THR A 241 16.65 32.87 -34.02
C THR A 241 18.06 32.28 -34.24
N PRO A 242 18.25 31.18 -35.00
CA PRO A 242 19.57 30.61 -35.23
C PRO A 242 20.24 31.08 -36.53
N ARG A 243 21.56 31.34 -36.47
CA ARG A 243 22.49 31.27 -37.61
C ARG A 243 23.94 31.06 -37.10
N PRO A 244 24.88 30.60 -37.93
CA PRO A 244 25.20 29.20 -38.18
C PRO A 244 26.54 28.75 -37.54
N VAL A 245 26.63 27.45 -37.26
CA VAL A 245 27.76 26.74 -36.63
C VAL A 245 28.98 26.68 -37.56
N THR A 246 30.16 27.01 -37.03
CA THR A 246 31.46 26.61 -37.58
C THR A 246 32.11 25.58 -36.65
N THR A 247 32.48 24.45 -37.23
CA THR A 247 33.13 23.30 -36.58
C THR A 247 34.62 23.55 -36.39
N PRO A 248 35.19 23.18 -35.24
CA PRO A 248 36.53 22.60 -35.25
C PRO A 248 36.55 21.21 -34.61
N THR A 249 37.17 20.30 -35.35
CA THR A 249 37.50 18.93 -34.99
C THR A 249 38.59 18.91 -33.91
N THR A 250 38.33 18.27 -32.77
CA THR A 250 39.38 18.02 -31.75
C THR A 250 39.49 16.53 -31.46
N ARG A 251 40.72 16.05 -31.67
CA ARG A 251 41.25 14.71 -31.51
C ARG A 251 41.23 14.29 -30.04
N VAL A 252 40.57 13.19 -29.71
CA VAL A 252 40.61 12.56 -28.38
C VAL A 252 41.79 11.60 -28.32
N THR A 253 42.74 11.90 -27.42
CA THR A 253 43.86 11.03 -27.04
C THR A 253 43.35 9.99 -26.04
N THR A 254 43.50 8.71 -26.36
CA THR A 254 43.18 7.59 -25.46
C THR A 254 44.37 7.32 -24.55
N THR A 255 44.24 7.59 -23.25
CA THR A 255 45.24 7.21 -22.25
C THR A 255 44.78 5.94 -21.55
N THR A 256 45.51 4.84 -21.76
CA THR A 256 45.26 3.55 -21.13
C THR A 256 46.04 3.48 -19.81
N THR A 257 45.36 3.59 -18.67
CA THR A 257 45.95 3.32 -17.35
C THR A 257 45.56 1.93 -16.86
N ARG A 258 46.56 1.07 -16.83
CA ARG A 258 46.57 -0.29 -16.28
C ARG A 258 46.71 -0.20 -14.75
N VAL A 259 45.72 -0.70 -14.00
CA VAL A 259 45.80 -0.82 -12.54
C VAL A 259 45.93 -2.30 -12.18
N THR A 260 47.07 -2.61 -11.57
CA THR A 260 47.50 -3.92 -11.06
C THR A 260 46.84 -4.24 -9.71
N ILE A 261 46.38 -5.48 -9.58
CA ILE A 261 45.80 -6.09 -8.37
C ILE A 261 46.94 -6.55 -7.44
N PRO A 262 46.94 -6.24 -6.14
CA PRO A 262 47.76 -6.94 -5.17
C PRO A 262 47.01 -8.17 -4.63
N ILE A 263 47.64 -9.34 -4.76
CA ILE A 263 47.22 -10.60 -4.14
C ILE A 263 47.91 -10.68 -2.77
N THR A 264 47.13 -10.82 -1.70
CA THR A 264 47.64 -11.20 -0.38
C THR A 264 46.94 -12.47 0.09
N THR A 265 47.75 -13.53 0.20
CA THR A 265 47.42 -14.83 0.77
C THR A 265 47.50 -14.79 2.29
N THR A 266 46.43 -15.19 2.99
CA THR A 266 46.49 -15.53 4.41
C THR A 266 45.73 -16.81 4.69
N LYS A 267 46.37 -17.63 5.53
CA LYS A 267 46.16 -19.04 5.84
C LYS A 267 44.85 -19.31 6.58
N ALA A 268 44.29 -20.50 6.34
CA ALA A 268 43.08 -21.02 6.99
C ALA A 268 43.23 -21.24 8.51
N PRO A 269 42.13 -21.05 9.26
CA PRO A 269 41.86 -21.83 10.46
C PRO A 269 40.58 -22.67 10.29
N THR A 270 40.80 -23.97 10.42
CA THR A 270 40.07 -24.97 11.22
C THR A 270 38.54 -24.98 11.23
N THR A 271 38.04 -26.11 10.75
CA THR A 271 36.70 -26.69 10.80
C THR A 271 35.95 -26.41 12.11
N ALA A 272 34.88 -25.63 12.00
CA ALA A 272 33.68 -25.78 12.80
C ALA A 272 32.52 -25.97 11.81
N ALA A 273 31.79 -27.07 11.93
CA ALA A 273 30.56 -27.26 11.18
C ALA A 273 29.59 -26.14 11.59
N VAL A 274 29.44 -25.13 10.74
CA VAL A 274 28.47 -24.07 10.93
C VAL A 274 27.12 -24.68 10.59
N THR A 275 26.44 -25.19 11.61
CA THR A 275 25.01 -25.51 11.57
C THR A 275 24.24 -24.23 11.31
N PHE A 276 24.19 -23.74 10.06
CA PHE A 276 23.65 -22.44 9.64
C PHE A 276 22.52 -21.92 10.55
N PRO A 277 22.81 -21.07 11.55
CA PRO A 277 21.82 -20.63 12.51
C PRO A 277 21.78 -19.10 12.64
N GLN A 278 20.58 -18.57 12.88
CA GLN A 278 20.37 -17.39 13.73
C GLN A 278 20.81 -16.00 13.23
N PHE A 279 21.61 -15.86 12.17
CA PHE A 279 21.92 -14.54 11.59
C PHE A 279 21.87 -14.58 10.07
N CYS A 280 20.98 -13.80 9.49
CA CYS A 280 21.06 -13.47 8.07
C CYS A 280 21.91 -12.22 7.88
N PRO A 281 22.80 -12.21 6.88
CA PRO A 281 23.70 -11.08 6.66
C PRO A 281 22.91 -9.81 6.29
N ASP A 282 21.93 -9.93 5.40
CA ASP A 282 21.07 -8.81 4.97
C ASP A 282 19.63 -9.29 4.65
N ASN A 283 18.73 -8.34 4.39
CA ASN A 283 17.40 -8.63 3.88
C ASN A 283 17.48 -9.37 2.54
N GLY A 284 16.89 -10.57 2.43
CA GLY A 284 16.97 -11.34 1.19
C GLY A 284 16.60 -12.81 1.33
N TYR A 285 16.81 -13.54 0.22
CA TYR A 285 16.65 -14.99 0.17
C TYR A 285 18.01 -15.67 0.07
N TYR A 286 18.23 -16.70 0.88
CA TYR A 286 19.50 -17.41 0.97
C TYR A 286 19.27 -18.91 0.85
N VAL A 287 20.07 -19.59 0.03
CA VAL A 287 20.01 -21.06 -0.11
C VAL A 287 20.68 -21.69 1.11
N ASP A 288 20.12 -22.81 1.58
CA ASP A 288 20.75 -23.62 2.61
C ASP A 288 22.08 -24.22 2.07
N PRO A 289 23.23 -24.00 2.74
CA PRO A 289 24.52 -24.49 2.25
C PRO A 289 24.63 -26.01 2.13
N SER A 290 23.77 -26.76 2.82
CA SER A 290 23.76 -28.22 2.85
C SER A 290 22.63 -28.81 2.00
N ASN A 291 21.64 -28.02 1.58
CA ASN A 291 20.49 -28.49 0.80
C ASN A 291 19.95 -27.43 -0.17
N CYS A 292 20.26 -27.60 -1.45
CA CYS A 292 19.84 -26.71 -2.53
C CYS A 292 18.31 -26.59 -2.73
N GLY A 293 17.55 -27.56 -2.21
CA GLY A 293 16.09 -27.54 -2.19
C GLY A 293 15.50 -26.75 -1.01
N VAL A 294 16.33 -26.24 -0.10
CA VAL A 294 15.91 -25.45 1.05
C VAL A 294 16.45 -24.04 0.92
N TYR A 295 15.61 -23.05 1.25
CA TYR A 295 16.02 -21.65 1.26
C TYR A 295 15.36 -20.91 2.41
N TYR A 296 15.97 -19.79 2.78
CA TYR A 296 15.57 -18.95 3.89
C TYR A 296 15.17 -17.57 3.40
N ARG A 297 14.06 -17.02 3.89
CA ARG A 297 13.74 -15.60 3.75
C ARG A 297 14.12 -14.89 5.03
N CYS A 298 15.01 -13.93 4.89
CA CYS A 298 15.56 -13.14 5.96
C CYS A 298 14.99 -11.73 5.88
N ILE A 299 14.33 -11.29 6.94
CA ILE A 299 13.78 -9.95 7.04
C ILE A 299 14.31 -9.30 8.33
N PRO A 300 15.15 -8.26 8.24
CA PRO A 300 15.62 -7.54 9.41
C PRO A 300 14.46 -6.81 10.09
N LYS A 301 14.36 -6.94 11.42
CA LYS A 301 13.42 -6.25 12.31
C LYS A 301 14.21 -5.51 13.40
N GLY A 302 14.89 -4.43 13.03
CA GLY A 302 15.80 -3.73 13.93
C GLY A 302 17.05 -4.56 14.24
N VAL A 303 17.31 -4.86 15.52
CA VAL A 303 18.48 -5.66 15.97
C VAL A 303 18.26 -7.17 15.81
N PHE A 304 17.04 -7.61 15.52
CA PHE A 304 16.68 -9.01 15.37
C PHE A 304 16.38 -9.33 13.91
N VAL A 305 16.74 -10.53 13.45
CA VAL A 305 16.43 -11.00 12.10
C VAL A 305 15.33 -12.07 12.19
N SER A 306 14.22 -11.84 11.50
CA SER A 306 13.19 -12.88 11.31
C SER A 306 13.59 -13.78 10.14
N VAL A 307 13.78 -15.07 10.43
CA VAL A 307 14.21 -16.07 9.45
C VAL A 307 13.08 -17.05 9.20
N TRP A 308 12.65 -17.19 7.95
CA TRP A 308 11.63 -18.13 7.53
C TRP A 308 12.24 -19.20 6.64
N LYS A 309 12.13 -20.47 7.03
CA LYS A 309 12.62 -21.60 6.25
C LYS A 309 11.56 -22.10 5.27
N TYR A 310 11.95 -22.30 4.03
CA TYR A 310 11.12 -22.86 2.97
C TYR A 310 11.82 -24.05 2.31
N THR A 311 11.03 -24.96 1.75
CA THR A 311 11.52 -26.11 0.99
C THR A 311 10.82 -26.13 -0.36
N CYS A 312 11.62 -26.21 -1.42
CA CYS A 312 11.14 -26.39 -2.78
C CYS A 312 10.45 -27.75 -2.94
N SER A 313 9.51 -27.82 -3.88
CA SER A 313 8.89 -29.09 -4.27
C SER A 313 9.95 -30.10 -4.72
N GLN A 314 9.67 -31.39 -4.52
CA GLN A 314 10.60 -32.50 -4.75
C GLN A 314 11.34 -32.39 -6.09
N GLY A 315 12.68 -32.37 -6.04
CA GLY A 315 13.55 -32.31 -7.22
C GLY A 315 13.85 -30.90 -7.76
N LEU A 316 13.32 -29.83 -7.17
CA LEU A 316 13.62 -28.45 -7.55
C LEU A 316 14.57 -27.77 -6.56
N TYR A 317 15.43 -26.88 -7.07
CA TYR A 317 16.39 -26.10 -6.27
C TYR A 317 16.05 -24.62 -6.29
N PHE A 318 16.34 -23.91 -5.20
CA PHE A 318 16.03 -22.48 -5.12
C PHE A 318 17.03 -21.66 -5.95
N ASN A 319 16.53 -20.95 -6.95
CA ASN A 319 17.32 -20.06 -7.79
C ASN A 319 17.37 -18.65 -7.15
N THR A 320 18.52 -18.22 -6.66
CA THR A 320 18.70 -16.90 -6.02
C THR A 320 18.60 -15.71 -6.98
N ILE A 321 18.73 -15.95 -8.29
CA ILE A 321 18.59 -14.90 -9.32
C ILE A 321 17.11 -14.70 -9.67
N LYS A 322 16.39 -15.81 -9.88
CA LYS A 322 14.96 -15.78 -10.24
C LYS A 322 14.02 -15.74 -9.03
N LEU A 323 14.55 -15.97 -7.83
CA LEU A 323 13.84 -16.06 -6.56
C LEU A 323 12.68 -17.06 -6.55
N LEU A 324 12.86 -18.19 -7.25
CA LEU A 324 11.89 -19.28 -7.36
C LEU A 324 12.59 -20.64 -7.38
N CYS A 325 11.84 -21.71 -7.10
CA CYS A 325 12.31 -23.08 -7.25
C CYS A 325 12.37 -23.46 -8.73
N ASP A 326 13.57 -23.68 -9.26
CA ASP A 326 13.84 -23.99 -10.66
C ASP A 326 14.45 -25.40 -10.78
N ASN A 327 14.55 -25.90 -12.01
CA ASN A 327 15.25 -27.14 -12.31
C ASN A 327 16.72 -27.06 -11.84
N PRO A 328 17.27 -28.10 -11.20
CA PRO A 328 18.67 -28.16 -10.77
C PRO A 328 19.71 -27.72 -11.81
N ALA A 329 19.46 -27.97 -13.10
CA ALA A 329 20.37 -27.56 -14.18
C ALA A 329 20.53 -26.02 -14.31
N ASN A 330 19.56 -25.26 -13.82
CA ASN A 330 19.52 -23.80 -13.90
C ASN A 330 19.97 -23.11 -12.61
N VAL A 331 20.36 -23.87 -11.59
CA VAL A 331 20.70 -23.35 -10.25
C VAL A 331 22.15 -23.66 -9.95
N ARG A 332 22.91 -22.62 -9.58
CA ARG A 332 24.24 -22.79 -9.00
C ARG A 332 24.09 -22.92 -7.49
N CYS A 333 23.99 -24.16 -7.08
CA CYS A 333 24.28 -24.62 -5.74
C CYS A 333 25.72 -25.17 -5.76
#